data_AF-A0A1R0GNJ8-F1
#
_entry.id   AF-A0A1R0GNJ8-F1
#
_cell.length_a   1.000
_cell.length_b   1.000
_cell.length_c   1.000
_cell.angle_alpha   90.00
_cell.angle_beta   90.00
_cell.angle_gamma   90.00
#
_symmetry.space_group_name_H-M   'P 1'
#
loop_
_entity.id
_entity.type
_entity.pdbx_description
1 polymer ?
#
loop_
_entity_poly.entity_id
_entity_poly.type
_entity_poly.pdbx_seq_one_letter_code
_entity_poly.pdbx_strand_id
1 'polypeptide(L)' 'MYDKNKNIIAEKNKKLEIRNNYFGELANDSTGNTQSATKWESLLITDCNYFPECDTNIKWPDVTNALSDTPNNKTI' A
#
# COMPACT_ATOMS: atom_id res chain seq x y z
N MET A 1 -1.75 -3.59 -4.76
CA MET A 1 -1.35 -3.16 -6.12
C MET A 1 -2.03 -4.08 -7.11
N TYR A 2 -2.75 -3.48 -8.05
CA TYR A 2 -3.51 -4.19 -9.06
C TYR A 2 -2.85 -4.02 -10.43
N ASP A 3 -3.04 -4.98 -11.34
CA ASP A 3 -2.71 -4.76 -12.75
C ASP A 3 -3.82 -3.93 -13.43
N LYS A 4 -3.60 -3.60 -14.70
CA LYS A 4 -4.58 -2.92 -15.57
C LYS A 4 -5.93 -3.65 -15.71
N ASN A 5 -5.98 -4.93 -15.36
CA ASN A 5 -7.18 -5.78 -15.38
C ASN A 5 -7.81 -5.93 -13.99
N LYS A 6 -7.36 -5.15 -12.99
CA LYS A 6 -7.79 -5.20 -11.59
C LYS A 6 -7.48 -6.52 -10.87
N ASN A 7 -6.50 -7.30 -11.33
CA ASN A 7 -6.05 -8.49 -10.63
C ASN A 7 -5.08 -8.15 -9.51
N ILE A 8 -5.17 -8.87 -8.38
CA ILE A 8 -4.23 -8.72 -7.26
C ILE A 8 -2.86 -9.25 -7.68
N ILE A 9 -1.83 -8.41 -7.52
CA ILE A 9 -0.45 -8.80 -7.80
C ILE A 9 0.26 -9.08 -6.49
N ALA A 10 0.70 -10.32 -6.31
CA ALA A 10 1.49 -10.74 -5.16
C ALA A 10 3.01 -10.67 -5.44
N GLU A 11 3.41 -10.94 -6.68
CA GLU A 11 4.80 -11.09 -7.09
C GLU A 11 5.60 -9.77 -7.05
N LYS A 12 6.77 -9.80 -6.40
CA LYS A 12 7.59 -8.60 -6.15
C LYS A 12 8.08 -7.91 -7.43
N ASN A 13 8.51 -8.69 -8.42
CA ASN A 13 9.04 -8.14 -9.67
C ASN A 13 7.95 -7.47 -10.50
N LYS A 14 6.76 -8.08 -10.59
CA LYS A 14 5.60 -7.48 -11.25
C LYS A 14 5.11 -6.21 -10.58
N LYS A 15 5.18 -6.14 -9.23
CA LYS A 15 4.91 -4.90 -8.49
C LYS A 15 5.87 -3.78 -8.86
N LEU A 16 7.18 -4.08 -8.97
CA LEU A 16 8.20 -3.11 -9.36
C LEU A 16 8.01 -2.62 -10.79
N GLU A 17 7.68 -3.52 -11.72
CA GLU A 17 7.41 -3.19 -13.11
C GLU A 17 6.23 -2.22 -13.26
N ILE A 18 5.10 -2.52 -12.61
CA ILE A 18 3.92 -1.65 -12.66
C ILE A 18 4.18 -0.30 -12.00
N ARG A 19 4.93 -0.29 -10.91
CA ARG A 19 5.34 0.94 -10.26
C ARG A 19 6.20 1.79 -11.20
N ASN A 20 7.20 1.20 -11.86
CA ASN A 20 8.05 1.89 -12.81
C ASN A 20 7.29 2.43 -14.02
N ASN A 21 6.36 1.65 -14.58
CA ASN A 21 5.55 2.10 -15.71
C ASN A 21 4.66 3.29 -15.32
N TYR A 22 3.99 3.21 -14.16
CA TYR A 22 3.15 4.28 -13.66
C TYR A 22 3.93 5.59 -13.41
N PHE A 23 5.09 5.52 -12.75
CA PHE A 23 5.93 6.71 -12.53
C PHE A 23 6.59 7.22 -13.82
N GLY A 24 6.90 6.33 -14.77
CA GLY A 24 7.40 6.71 -16.09
C GLY A 24 6.36 7.47 -16.92
N GLU A 25 5.11 7.00 -16.94
CA GLU A 25 3.98 7.73 -17.55
C GLU A 25 3.76 9.09 -16.88
N LEU A 26 3.85 9.14 -15.55
CA LEU A 26 3.73 10.38 -14.79
C LEU A 26 4.84 11.38 -15.11
N ALA A 27 6.08 10.92 -15.31
CA ALA A 27 7.21 11.77 -15.67
C ALA A 27 7.12 12.31 -17.10
N ASN A 28 6.45 11.57 -18.00
CA ASN A 28 6.24 11.95 -19.39
C ASN A 28 5.00 12.84 -19.61
N ASP A 29 4.17 13.03 -18.58
CA ASP A 29 3.05 13.96 -18.62
C ASP A 29 3.56 15.41 -18.63
N SER A 30 3.76 15.95 -19.84
CA SER A 30 4.22 17.32 -20.10
C SER A 30 3.09 18.35 -20.10
N THR A 31 1.84 17.91 -19.86
CA THR A 31 0.69 18.79 -19.64
C THR A 31 0.92 19.44 -18.28
N GLY A 32 1.49 20.65 -18.24
CA GLY A 32 1.91 21.36 -17.03
C GLY A 32 0.90 21.33 -15.88
N ASN A 33 0.91 20.25 -15.11
CA ASN A 33 -0.06 19.90 -14.07
C ASN A 33 0.60 19.06 -12.97
N THR A 34 1.93 18.94 -12.98
CA THR A 34 2.71 18.26 -11.93
C THR A 34 2.67 18.97 -10.57
N GLN A 35 1.99 20.12 -10.49
CA GLN A 35 1.83 20.89 -9.24
C GLN A 35 0.37 21.22 -8.89
N SER A 36 -0.65 20.62 -9.51
CA SER A 36 -2.01 20.75 -8.93
C SER A 36 -2.19 19.72 -7.83
N ALA A 37 -2.33 20.21 -6.60
CA ALA A 37 -2.68 19.40 -5.43
C ALA A 37 -3.91 18.52 -5.73
N THR A 38 -4.85 19.02 -6.53
CA THR A 38 -6.06 18.32 -6.95
C THR A 38 -5.79 17.04 -7.74
N LYS A 39 -4.82 17.02 -8.67
CA LYS A 39 -4.50 15.79 -9.43
C LYS A 39 -3.88 14.74 -8.50
N TRP A 40 -2.98 15.15 -7.61
CA TRP A 40 -2.39 14.27 -6.60
C TRP A 40 -3.42 13.77 -5.58
N GLU A 41 -4.32 14.63 -5.10
CA GLU A 41 -5.42 14.27 -4.20
C GLU A 41 -6.36 13.26 -4.85
N SER A 42 -6.73 13.43 -6.11
CA SER A 42 -7.60 12.48 -6.80
C SER A 42 -6.98 11.07 -6.91
N LEU A 43 -5.65 10.98 -7.07
CA LEU A 43 -4.91 9.72 -7.10
C LEU A 43 -4.79 9.11 -5.69
N LEU A 44 -4.60 9.93 -4.66
CA LEU A 44 -4.51 9.47 -3.26
C LEU A 44 -5.87 8.99 -2.72
N ILE A 45 -6.96 9.66 -3.08
CA ILE A 45 -8.32 9.33 -2.63
C ILE A 45 -8.79 7.99 -3.21
N THR A 46 -8.31 7.62 -4.41
CA THR A 46 -8.73 6.38 -5.07
C THR A 46 -8.04 5.13 -4.49
N ASP A 47 -6.86 5.28 -3.89
CA ASP A 47 -6.04 4.17 -3.36
C ASP A 47 -6.07 4.03 -1.82
N CYS A 48 -6.66 4.98 -1.10
CA CYS A 48 -6.73 4.91 0.36
C CYS A 48 -7.96 4.11 0.81
N ASN A 49 -7.82 2.79 0.88
CA ASN A 49 -8.64 2.02 1.80
C ASN A 49 -8.28 2.51 3.21
N TYR A 50 -9.09 3.40 3.76
CA TYR A 50 -8.92 3.87 5.13
C TYR A 50 -9.22 2.71 6.08
N PHE A 51 -8.22 2.33 6.88
CA PHE A 51 -8.26 1.21 7.82
C PHE A 51 -8.27 1.78 9.25
N PRO A 52 -9.45 2.03 9.85
CA PRO A 52 -9.54 2.65 11.17
C PRO A 52 -8.92 1.79 12.29
N GLU A 53 -8.73 0.49 12.05
CA GLU A 53 -7.97 -0.39 12.93
C GLU A 53 -6.51 0.07 13.10
N CYS A 54 -5.91 0.75 12.11
CA CYS A 54 -4.55 1.27 12.17
C CYS A 54 -4.42 2.55 13.02
N ASP A 55 -5.52 3.26 13.25
CA ASP A 55 -5.53 4.47 14.10
C ASP A 55 -5.66 4.11 15.60
N THR A 56 -5.90 2.83 15.91
CA THR A 56 -5.94 2.39 17.30
C THR A 56 -4.54 2.37 17.90
N ASN A 57 -4.40 3.05 19.06
CA ASN A 57 -3.12 3.10 19.75
C ASN A 57 -2.80 1.72 20.34
N ILE A 58 -1.83 1.02 19.75
CA ILE A 58 -1.41 -0.31 20.19
C ILE A 58 -0.74 -0.18 21.55
N LYS A 59 -1.33 -0.79 22.59
CA LYS A 59 -0.70 -0.82 23.90
C LYS A 59 0.24 -2.01 23.99
N TRP A 60 1.33 -1.81 24.73
CA TRP A 60 2.31 -2.87 24.96
C TRP A 60 1.73 -4.19 25.50
N PRO A 61 0.74 -4.18 26.42
CA PRO A 61 0.07 -5.40 26.86
C PRO A 61 -0.63 -6.18 25.74
N ASP A 62 -1.22 -5.49 24.77
CA ASP A 62 -1.94 -6.12 23.65
C ASP A 62 -0.96 -6.88 22.74
N VAL A 63 0.25 -6.33 22.56
CA VAL A 63 1.34 -6.98 21.82
C VAL A 63 1.81 -8.24 22.54
N THR A 64 2.04 -8.17 23.85
CA THR A 64 2.50 -9.32 24.63
C THR A 64 1.47 -10.44 24.69
N ASN A 65 0.18 -10.10 24.77
CA ASN A 65 -0.90 -11.09 24.76
C ASN A 65 -0.98 -11.79 23.41
N ALA A 66 -0.99 -11.05 22.30
CA ALA A 66 -1.02 -11.62 20.95
C ALA A 66 0.19 -12.54 20.66
N LEU A 67 1.37 -12.18 21.15
CA LEU A 67 2.57 -13.02 21.04
C LEU A 67 2.48 -14.30 21.88
N SER A 68 1.81 -14.26 23.03
CA SER A 68 1.62 -15.42 23.90
C SER A 68 0.58 -16.39 23.35
N ASP A 69 -0.47 -15.85 22.72
CA ASP A 69 -1.55 -16.62 22.11
C ASP A 69 -1.15 -17.26 20.78
N THR A 70 -0.04 -16.81 20.18
CA THR A 70 0.51 -17.42 18.95
C THR A 70 1.28 -18.69 19.33
N PRO A 71 0.81 -19.90 18.96
CA PRO A 71 1.52 -21.14 19.25
C PRO A 71 2.87 -21.09 18.52
N ASN A 72 3.95 -20.95 19.27
CA ASN A 72 5.30 -20.91 18.73
C ASN A 72 5.59 -22.25 18.04
N ASN A 73 5.60 -22.28 16.70
CA ASN A 73 5.81 -23.51 15.91
C ASN A 73 7.25 -24.06 15.98
N LYS A 74 8.06 -23.61 16.93
CA LYS A 74 9.37 -24.22 17.17
C LYS A 74 9.14 -25.64 17.69
N THR A 75 8.98 -26.57 16.75
CA THR A 75 9.29 -27.99 16.90
C THR A 75 10.60 -28.09 17.65
N ILE A 76 10.52 -28.65 18.86
CA ILE A 76 11.66 -29.07 19.69
C ILE A 76 12.36 -30.24 19.00
#